data_AF-A0A2E8H7J7-F1
#
_entry.id   AF-A0A2E8H7J7-F1
#
_cell.length_a   1.000
_cell.length_b   1.000
_cell.length_c   1.000
_cell.angle_alpha   90.00
_cell.angle_beta   90.00
_cell.angle_gamma   90.00
#
_symmetry.space_group_name_H-M   'P 1'
#
loop_
_entity.id
_entity.type
_entity.pdbx_description
1 polymer ?
#
loop_
_entity_poly.entity_id
_entity_poly.type
_entity_poly.pdbx_seq_one_letter_code
_entity_poly.pdbx_strand_id
1 'polypeptide(L)'
;MPDLPPKGPRLHGRRGARELLLQVLYEADLGRRLPDALLSERADEMEIAPDQLKFIRSVSDLLHATIDEIDRKITTAAPRRPLAQLAPLDRALLRMAVAELLVAATPAAVAIDEAVEMAKRYGVESSGRFVNGVLGTIQREIEAGPGAAPALEPVTNG
;
A
#
# COMPACT_ATOMS: atom_id res chain seq x y z
N MET A 1 -22.59 -32.72 -13.60
CA MET A 1 -21.56 -31.82 -13.05
C MET A 1 -22.03 -31.47 -11.65
N PRO A 2 -21.33 -31.86 -10.57
CA PRO A 2 -21.72 -31.36 -9.25
C PRO A 2 -21.51 -29.85 -9.21
N ASP A 3 -22.44 -29.14 -8.59
CA ASP A 3 -22.36 -27.70 -8.37
C ASP A 3 -21.07 -27.40 -7.57
N LEU A 4 -20.29 -26.40 -8.02
CA LEU A 4 -19.17 -25.93 -7.22
C LEU A 4 -19.75 -25.40 -5.90
N PRO A 5 -19.13 -25.68 -4.73
CA PRO A 5 -19.56 -25.04 -3.49
C PRO A 5 -19.56 -23.52 -3.69
N PRO A 6 -20.51 -22.80 -3.07
CA PRO A 6 -20.53 -21.34 -3.16
C PRO A 6 -19.17 -20.80 -2.74
N LYS A 7 -18.61 -19.90 -3.55
CA LYS A 7 -17.40 -19.17 -3.17
C LYS A 7 -17.66 -18.46 -1.84
N GLY A 8 -16.63 -18.32 -1.02
CA GLY A 8 -16.73 -17.70 0.30
C GLY A 8 -17.07 -16.20 0.24
N PRO A 9 -16.83 -15.44 1.33
CA PRO A 9 -17.35 -14.09 1.47
C PRO A 9 -16.94 -13.16 0.31
N ARG A 10 -17.83 -12.24 -0.06
CA ARG A 10 -17.60 -11.25 -1.12
C ARG A 10 -16.75 -10.09 -0.63
N LEU A 11 -15.83 -9.66 -1.49
CA LEU A 11 -15.00 -8.49 -1.24
C LEU A 11 -15.78 -7.18 -1.45
N HIS A 12 -15.70 -6.24 -0.52
CA HIS A 12 -16.51 -5.02 -0.54
C HIS A 12 -15.76 -3.82 -1.15
N GLY A 13 -16.07 -3.51 -2.40
CA GLY A 13 -15.55 -2.31 -3.10
C GLY A 13 -14.02 -2.24 -3.17
N ARG A 14 -13.48 -1.03 -3.40
CA ARG A 14 -12.03 -0.78 -3.45
C ARG A 14 -11.36 -0.90 -2.08
N ARG A 15 -12.10 -0.60 -1.01
CA ARG A 15 -11.60 -0.74 0.36
C ARG A 15 -11.24 -2.18 0.69
N GLY A 16 -12.15 -3.12 0.42
CA GLY A 16 -11.87 -4.55 0.59
C GLY A 16 -10.69 -5.01 -0.27
N ALA A 17 -10.58 -4.50 -1.50
CA ALA A 17 -9.45 -4.81 -2.38
C ALA A 17 -8.10 -4.35 -1.80
N ARG A 18 -8.02 -3.17 -1.17
CA ARG A 18 -6.82 -2.72 -0.43
C ARG A 18 -6.54 -3.56 0.80
N GLU A 19 -7.57 -3.91 1.57
CA GLU A 19 -7.42 -4.76 2.75
C GLU A 19 -6.86 -6.14 2.39
N LEU A 20 -7.39 -6.75 1.33
CA LEU A 20 -6.91 -8.04 0.82
C LEU A 20 -5.45 -7.94 0.33
N LEU A 21 -5.12 -6.92 -0.46
CA LEU A 21 -3.75 -6.74 -0.94
C LEU A 21 -2.78 -6.49 0.22
N LEU A 22 -3.15 -5.66 1.20
CA LEU A 22 -2.32 -5.42 2.38
C LEU A 22 -2.05 -6.72 3.15
N GLN A 23 -3.06 -7.56 3.36
CA GLN A 23 -2.89 -8.86 4.01
C GLN A 23 -1.91 -9.74 3.25
N VAL A 24 -2.08 -9.85 1.92
CA VAL A 24 -1.18 -10.64 1.07
C VAL A 24 0.26 -10.14 1.14
N LEU A 25 0.48 -8.83 1.05
CA LEU A 25 1.82 -8.23 1.11
C LEU A 25 2.45 -8.40 2.49
N TYR A 26 1.68 -8.20 3.56
CA TYR A 26 2.13 -8.41 4.92
C TYR A 26 2.55 -9.87 5.16
N GLU A 27 1.73 -10.83 4.74
CA GLU A 27 2.03 -12.26 4.86
C GLU A 27 3.26 -12.67 4.04
N ALA A 28 3.40 -12.13 2.82
CA ALA A 28 4.59 -12.36 1.99
C ALA A 28 5.87 -11.84 2.66
N ASP A 29 5.79 -10.63 3.24
CA ASP A 29 6.88 -10.00 4.01
C ASP A 29 7.30 -10.85 5.23
N LEU A 30 6.37 -11.59 5.85
CA LEU A 30 6.65 -12.46 7.00
C LEU A 30 7.15 -13.85 6.62
N GLY A 31 6.68 -14.43 5.51
CA GLY A 31 6.69 -15.88 5.29
C GLY A 31 7.48 -16.41 4.09
N ARG A 32 8.16 -15.57 3.29
CA ARG A 32 8.77 -15.98 2.00
C ARG A 32 7.79 -16.69 1.05
N ARG A 33 6.49 -16.40 1.16
CA ARG A 33 5.48 -16.85 0.19
C ARG A 33 5.35 -15.79 -0.89
N LEU A 34 5.17 -16.23 -2.13
CA LEU A 34 5.00 -15.30 -3.25
C LEU A 34 3.61 -14.64 -3.17
N PRO A 35 3.51 -13.31 -3.29
CA PRO A 35 2.22 -12.61 -3.29
C PRO A 35 1.20 -13.20 -4.26
N ASP A 36 1.62 -13.57 -5.47
CA ASP A 36 0.74 -14.15 -6.48
C ASP A 36 0.11 -15.48 -6.04
N ALA A 37 0.87 -16.33 -5.33
CA ALA A 37 0.36 -17.59 -4.82
C ALA A 37 -0.71 -17.35 -3.74
N LEU A 38 -0.44 -16.44 -2.81
CA LEU A 38 -1.41 -16.02 -1.79
C LEU A 38 -2.67 -15.41 -2.42
N LEU A 39 -2.51 -14.56 -3.42
CA LEU A 39 -3.62 -13.94 -4.14
C LEU A 39 -4.49 -14.97 -4.87
N SER A 40 -3.87 -15.99 -5.46
CA SER A 40 -4.59 -17.10 -6.09
C SER A 40 -5.42 -17.88 -5.08
N GLU A 41 -4.83 -18.24 -3.94
CA GLU A 41 -5.54 -18.94 -2.86
C GLU A 41 -6.75 -18.13 -2.36
N ARG A 42 -6.58 -16.83 -2.15
CA ARG A 42 -7.69 -15.95 -1.72
C ARG A 42 -8.79 -15.84 -2.78
N ALA A 43 -8.45 -15.85 -4.07
CA ALA A 43 -9.41 -15.80 -5.16
C ALA A 43 -10.20 -17.11 -5.36
N ASP A 44 -9.66 -18.23 -4.86
CA ASP A 44 -10.36 -19.52 -4.80
C ASP A 44 -11.33 -19.57 -3.62
N GLU A 45 -10.98 -18.96 -2.49
CA GLU A 45 -11.78 -18.94 -1.27
C GLU A 45 -12.85 -17.84 -1.22
N MET A 46 -12.74 -16.78 -2.02
CA MET A 46 -13.59 -15.58 -1.94
C MET A 46 -14.17 -15.15 -3.28
N GLU A 47 -15.30 -14.45 -3.25
CA GLU A 47 -15.80 -13.73 -4.43
C GLU A 47 -15.09 -12.37 -4.57
N ILE A 48 -14.23 -12.28 -5.59
CA ILE A 48 -13.53 -11.05 -5.99
C ILE A 48 -14.06 -10.61 -7.35
N ALA A 49 -14.60 -9.39 -7.44
CA ALA A 49 -15.08 -8.85 -8.70
C ALA A 49 -13.93 -8.59 -9.68
N PRO A 50 -14.15 -8.68 -11.01
CA PRO A 50 -13.08 -8.51 -12.00
C PRO A 50 -12.34 -7.16 -11.91
N ASP A 51 -13.05 -6.08 -11.58
CA ASP A 51 -12.47 -4.75 -11.43
C ASP A 51 -11.61 -4.61 -10.15
N GLN A 52 -12.01 -5.29 -9.07
CA GLN A 52 -11.22 -5.41 -7.84
C GLN A 52 -9.95 -6.22 -8.09
N LEU A 53 -10.06 -7.36 -8.78
CA LEU A 53 -8.89 -8.18 -9.11
C LEU A 53 -7.93 -7.43 -10.03
N LYS A 54 -8.45 -6.69 -11.02
CA LYS A 54 -7.65 -5.83 -11.90
C LYS A 54 -6.90 -4.76 -11.10
N PHE A 55 -7.57 -4.13 -10.13
CA PHE A 55 -6.93 -3.16 -9.25
C PHE A 55 -5.80 -3.78 -8.44
N ILE A 56 -6.09 -4.89 -7.75
CA ILE A 56 -5.10 -5.58 -6.90
C ILE A 56 -3.86 -5.95 -7.72
N ARG A 57 -4.07 -6.54 -8.91
CA ARG A 57 -2.97 -6.88 -9.82
C ARG A 57 -2.20 -5.65 -10.26
N SER A 58 -2.87 -4.57 -10.68
CA SER A 58 -2.17 -3.36 -11.13
C SER A 58 -1.24 -2.76 -10.06
N VAL A 59 -1.68 -2.75 -8.80
CA VAL A 59 -0.86 -2.24 -7.68
C VAL A 59 0.25 -3.23 -7.33
N SER A 60 -0.05 -4.53 -7.27
CA SER A 60 0.93 -5.58 -7.00
C SER A 60 2.03 -5.62 -8.06
N ASP A 61 1.66 -5.63 -9.35
CA ASP A 61 2.59 -5.72 -10.46
C ASP A 61 3.54 -4.52 -10.48
N LEU A 62 3.02 -3.31 -10.29
CA LEU A 62 3.87 -2.13 -10.19
C LEU A 62 4.80 -2.22 -8.98
N LEU A 63 4.27 -2.58 -7.80
CA LEU A 63 5.05 -2.71 -6.58
C LEU A 63 6.24 -3.67 -6.78
N HIS A 64 6.01 -4.83 -7.38
CA HIS A 64 7.08 -5.79 -7.64
C HIS A 64 8.09 -5.28 -8.66
N ALA A 65 7.63 -4.61 -9.71
CA ALA A 65 8.49 -4.07 -10.76
C ALA A 65 9.36 -2.90 -10.28
N THR A 66 8.91 -2.14 -9.27
CA THR A 66 9.57 -0.89 -8.83
C THR A 66 9.84 -0.83 -7.33
N ILE A 67 9.95 -1.98 -6.66
CA ILE A 67 10.11 -2.05 -5.19
C ILE A 67 11.27 -1.19 -4.67
N ASP A 68 12.42 -1.20 -5.34
CA ASP A 68 13.59 -0.39 -4.94
C ASP A 68 13.34 1.11 -5.08
N GLU A 69 12.56 1.52 -6.08
CA GLU A 69 12.17 2.92 -6.24
C GLU A 69 11.19 3.35 -5.15
N ILE A 70 10.19 2.51 -4.88
CA ILE A 70 9.20 2.73 -3.83
C ILE A 70 9.89 2.84 -2.46
N ASP A 71 10.80 1.92 -2.15
CA ASP A 71 11.56 1.91 -0.90
C ASP A 71 12.46 3.15 -0.78
N ARG A 72 13.06 3.63 -1.89
CA ARG A 72 13.81 4.90 -1.92
C ARG A 72 12.93 6.11 -1.66
N LYS A 73 11.74 6.18 -2.27
CA LYS A 73 10.77 7.28 -2.04
C LYS A 73 10.33 7.32 -0.58
N ILE A 74 10.00 6.15 -0.01
CA ILE A 74 9.63 6.05 1.41
C ILE A 74 10.79 6.47 2.32
N THR A 75 12.01 6.00 2.04
CA THR A 75 13.19 6.33 2.85
C THR A 75 13.52 7.82 2.80
N THR A 76 13.39 8.45 1.62
CA THR A 76 13.59 9.90 1.44
C THR A 76 12.54 10.71 2.19
N ALA A 77 11.28 10.27 2.16
CA ALA A 77 10.19 10.92 2.88
C ALA A 77 10.22 10.69 4.41
N ALA A 78 10.93 9.67 4.89
CA ALA A 78 11.03 9.30 6.29
C ALA A 78 12.49 9.11 6.78
N PRO A 79 13.38 10.13 6.68
CA PRO A 79 14.81 9.95 6.91
C PRO A 79 15.17 9.55 8.35
N ARG A 80 14.27 9.83 9.32
CA ARG A 80 14.45 9.47 10.74
C ARG A 80 13.88 8.10 11.11
N ARG A 81 13.22 7.40 10.17
CA ARG A 81 12.65 6.06 10.37
C ARG A 81 13.02 5.18 9.17
N PRO A 82 14.18 4.50 9.24
CA PRO A 82 14.59 3.58 8.19
C PRO A 82 13.51 2.53 7.92
N LEU A 83 13.29 2.21 6.65
CA LEU A 83 12.25 1.27 6.22
C LEU A 83 12.34 -0.10 6.93
N ALA A 84 13.56 -0.58 7.16
CA ALA A 84 13.83 -1.84 7.85
C ALA A 84 13.42 -1.84 9.34
N GLN A 85 13.26 -0.67 9.95
CA GLN A 85 12.85 -0.51 11.36
C GLN A 85 11.34 -0.28 11.51
N LEU A 86 10.61 -0.13 10.40
CA LEU A 86 9.16 -0.02 10.45
C LEU A 86 8.55 -1.36 10.86
N ALA A 87 7.41 -1.28 11.56
CA ALA A 87 6.57 -2.45 11.76
C ALA A 87 6.25 -3.08 10.39
N PRO A 88 6.25 -4.42 10.25
CA PRO A 88 6.04 -5.05 8.95
C PRO A 88 4.73 -4.63 8.28
N LEU A 89 3.69 -4.38 9.08
CA LEU A 89 2.42 -3.85 8.61
C LEU A 89 2.55 -2.43 8.02
N ASP A 90 3.18 -1.50 8.74
CA ASP A 90 3.38 -0.11 8.26
C ASP A 90 4.23 -0.09 7.00
N ARG A 91 5.26 -0.95 6.92
CA ARG A 91 6.09 -1.09 5.73
C ARG A 91 5.29 -1.59 4.53
N ALA A 92 4.51 -2.67 4.71
CA ALA A 92 3.66 -3.21 3.65
C ALA A 92 2.61 -2.19 3.19
N LEU A 93 1.99 -1.47 4.14
CA LEU A 93 1.00 -0.44 3.87
C LEU A 93 1.59 0.74 3.09
N LEU A 94 2.75 1.26 3.48
CA LEU A 94 3.42 2.34 2.75
C LEU A 94 3.81 1.90 1.33
N ARG A 95 4.39 0.71 1.19
CA ARG A 95 4.73 0.14 -0.12
C ARG A 95 3.51 0.04 -1.04
N MET A 96 2.42 -0.53 -0.53
CA MET A 96 1.15 -0.64 -1.28
C MET A 96 0.61 0.73 -1.67
N ALA A 97 0.54 1.68 -0.73
CA ALA A 97 -0.03 3.00 -0.96
C ALA A 97 0.80 3.81 -1.96
N VAL A 98 2.13 3.77 -1.87
CA VAL A 98 3.02 4.44 -2.84
C VAL A 98 2.88 3.81 -4.23
N ALA A 99 2.81 2.48 -4.34
CA ALA A 99 2.53 1.82 -5.61
C ALA A 99 1.19 2.28 -6.20
N GLU A 100 0.13 2.36 -5.39
CA GLU A 100 -1.18 2.84 -5.85
C GLU A 100 -1.14 4.29 -6.35
N LEU A 101 -0.40 5.18 -5.67
CA LEU A 101 -0.20 6.56 -6.12
C LEU A 101 0.50 6.62 -7.49
N LEU A 102 1.51 5.78 -7.70
CA LEU A 102 2.28 5.72 -8.95
C LEU A 102 1.49 5.10 -10.11
N VAL A 103 0.62 4.11 -9.85
CA VAL A 103 -0.32 3.59 -10.87
C VAL A 103 -1.37 4.64 -11.24
N ALA A 104 -1.65 5.61 -10.36
CA ALA A 104 -2.73 6.57 -10.48
C ALA A 104 -4.11 5.90 -10.70
N ALA A 105 -4.32 4.72 -10.11
CA ALA A 105 -5.57 3.96 -10.20
C ALA A 105 -6.74 4.62 -9.44
N THR A 106 -6.42 5.49 -8.49
CA THR A 106 -7.35 6.19 -7.59
C THR A 106 -6.86 7.63 -7.44
N PRO A 107 -7.75 8.64 -7.29
CA PRO A 107 -7.34 9.98 -6.89
C PRO A 107 -6.43 9.97 -5.67
N ALA A 108 -5.30 10.69 -5.73
CA ALA A 108 -4.26 10.62 -4.71
C ALA A 108 -4.78 10.88 -3.29
N ALA A 109 -5.64 11.87 -3.11
CA ALA A 109 -6.26 12.18 -1.81
C ALA A 109 -7.02 10.96 -1.23
N VAL A 110 -7.79 10.26 -2.06
CA VAL A 110 -8.55 9.08 -1.63
C VAL A 110 -7.63 7.91 -1.26
N ALA A 111 -6.56 7.69 -2.05
CA ALA A 111 -5.58 6.64 -1.74
C ALA A 111 -4.85 6.92 -0.41
N ILE A 112 -4.48 8.18 -0.16
CA ILE A 112 -3.85 8.62 1.08
C ILE A 112 -4.81 8.45 2.26
N ASP A 113 -6.04 8.94 2.14
CA ASP A 113 -7.04 8.85 3.21
C ASP A 113 -7.30 7.39 3.60
N GLU A 114 -7.48 6.49 2.63
CA GLU A 114 -7.69 5.07 2.89
C GLU A 114 -6.45 4.43 3.55
N ALA A 115 -5.24 4.76 3.11
CA ALA A 115 -4.02 4.26 3.75
C ALA A 115 -3.89 4.76 5.20
N VAL A 116 -4.25 6.02 5.47
CA VAL A 116 -4.25 6.59 6.82
C VAL A 116 -5.29 5.90 7.72
N GLU A 117 -6.49 5.64 7.21
CA GLU A 117 -7.52 4.91 7.96
C GLU A 117 -7.12 3.46 8.24
N MET A 118 -6.47 2.78 7.29
CA MET A 118 -5.90 1.44 7.52
C MET A 118 -4.80 1.47 8.59
N ALA A 119 -3.92 2.47 8.56
CA ALA A 119 -2.86 2.64 9.54
C ALA A 119 -3.43 2.88 10.96
N LYS A 120 -4.49 3.67 11.09
CA LYS A 120 -5.20 3.88 12.37
C LYS A 120 -5.87 2.61 12.88
N ARG A 121 -6.40 1.79 11.97
CA ARG A 121 -7.14 0.57 12.32
C ARG A 121 -6.23 -0.57 12.76
N TYR A 122 -5.13 -0.78 12.05
CA TYR A 122 -4.31 -1.98 12.18
C TYR A 122 -2.93 -1.69 12.81
N GLY A 123 -2.45 -0.46 12.73
CA GLY A 123 -1.17 -0.05 13.30
C GLY A 123 -1.26 0.34 14.78
N VAL A 124 -0.14 0.82 15.31
CA VAL A 124 -0.07 1.45 16.64
C VAL A 124 -0.61 2.89 16.59
N GLU A 125 -0.81 3.52 17.75
CA GLU A 125 -1.38 4.86 17.88
C GLU A 125 -0.69 5.95 17.02
N SER A 126 0.63 5.83 16.81
CA SER A 126 1.39 6.79 15.99
C SER A 126 1.29 6.58 14.47
N SER A 127 0.73 5.46 14.01
CA SER A 127 0.86 4.99 12.61
C SER A 127 0.10 5.87 11.64
N GLY A 128 -1.14 6.27 11.98
CA GLY A 128 -1.96 7.13 11.11
C GLY A 128 -1.28 8.46 10.78
N ARG A 129 -0.71 9.15 11.79
CA ARG A 129 0.03 10.40 11.58
C ARG A 129 1.29 10.18 10.76
N PHE A 130 2.01 9.09 11.03
CA PHE A 130 3.24 8.74 10.32
C PHE A 130 2.97 8.49 8.82
N VAL A 131 2.01 7.62 8.50
CA VAL A 131 1.62 7.29 7.12
C VAL A 131 1.16 8.55 6.37
N ASN A 132 0.34 9.40 7.00
CA ASN A 132 -0.11 10.64 6.39
C ASN A 132 1.06 11.56 5.99
N GLY A 133 2.02 11.75 6.89
CA GLY A 133 3.19 12.60 6.64
C GLY A 133 4.08 12.09 5.51
N VAL A 134 4.31 10.77 5.48
CA VAL A 134 5.12 10.12 4.43
C VAL A 134 4.43 10.24 3.07
N LEU A 135 3.17 9.82 2.97
CA LEU A 135 2.45 9.80 1.69
C LEU A 135 2.20 11.21 1.16
N GLY A 136 1.91 12.19 2.02
CA GLY A 136 1.77 13.58 1.62
C GLY A 136 3.09 14.17 1.07
N THR A 137 4.24 13.76 1.60
CA THR A 137 5.54 14.17 1.06
C THR A 137 5.80 13.56 -0.31
N ILE A 138 5.52 12.27 -0.47
CA ILE A 138 5.68 11.56 -1.75
C ILE A 138 4.73 12.09 -2.82
N GLN A 139 3.47 12.40 -2.46
CA GLN A 139 2.52 12.97 -3.41
C GLN A 139 2.99 14.33 -3.96
N ARG A 140 3.54 15.21 -3.10
CA ARG A 140 4.12 16.48 -3.57
C ARG A 140 5.32 16.27 -4.49
N GLU A 141 6.16 15.27 -4.21
CA GLU A 141 7.27 14.91 -5.09
C GLU A 141 6.77 14.42 -6.46
N ILE A 142 5.72 13.60 -6.49
CA ILE A 142 5.09 13.12 -7.74
C ILE A 142 4.54 14.29 -8.55
N GLU A 143 3.87 15.26 -7.90
CA GLU A 143 3.31 16.44 -8.56
C GLU A 143 4.38 17.40 -9.09
N ALA A 144 5.50 17.53 -8.38
CA ALA A 144 6.58 18.42 -8.78
C ALA A 144 7.46 17.87 -9.92
N GLY A 145 7.38 16.57 -10.19
CA GLY A 145 8.13 15.89 -11.26
C GLY A 145 9.61 15.65 -10.93
N PRO A 146 10.33 14.89 -11.78
CA PRO A 146 11.74 14.56 -11.53
C PRO A 146 12.62 15.82 -11.51
N GLY A 147 13.28 16.08 -10.38
CA GLY A 147 14.24 17.18 -10.20
C GLY A 147 13.83 18.27 -9.21
N ALA A 148 12.61 18.24 -8.68
CA ALA A 148 12.21 19.15 -7.60
C ALA A 148 12.80 18.67 -6.27
N ALA A 149 13.82 19.37 -5.77
CA ALA A 149 14.33 19.12 -4.42
C ALA A 149 13.20 19.34 -3.40
N PRO A 150 13.05 18.48 -2.37
CA PRO A 150 12.09 18.73 -1.32
C PRO A 150 12.46 20.05 -0.64
N ALA A 151 11.52 20.99 -0.60
CA ALA A 151 11.64 22.18 0.22
C ALA A 151 11.77 21.72 1.68
N LEU A 152 13.00 21.69 2.18
CA LEU A 152 13.27 21.50 3.60
C LEU A 152 12.66 22.71 4.31
N GLU A 153 11.50 22.52 4.94
CA GLU A 153 10.98 23.55 5.84
C GLU A 153 12.02 23.80 6.94
N PRO A 154 12.30 25.07 7.28
CA PRO A 154 13.25 25.39 8.31
C PRO A 154 12.75 24.80 9.62
N VAL A 155 13.58 23.95 10.24
CA VAL A 155 13.40 23.52 11.62
C VAL A 155 13.51 24.79 12.47
N THR A 156 12.38 25.35 12.87
CA THR A 156 12.34 26.41 13.87
C THR A 156 12.68 25.76 15.21
N ASN A 157 13.94 25.92 15.62
CA ASN A 157 14.39 25.57 16.96
C ASN A 157 13.83 26.63 17.92
N GLY A 158 12.88 26.21 18.77
CA GLY A 158 12.42 26.95 19.95
C GLY A 158 12.92 26.28 21.21
#